data_AF-A0A1X7SF91-F1
#
_entry.id   AF-A0A1X7SF91-F1
#
_cell.length_a   1.000
_cell.length_b   1.000
_cell.length_c   1.000
_cell.angle_alpha   90.00
_cell.angle_beta   90.00
_cell.angle_gamma   90.00
#
_symmetry.space_group_name_H-M   'P 1'
#
loop_
_entity.id
_entity.type
_entity.pdbx_description
1 polymer ?
#
loop_
_entity_poly.entity_id
_entity_poly.type
_entity_poly.pdbx_seq_one_letter_code
_entity_poly.pdbx_strand_id
1 'polypeptide(L)'
;MFFSRRQYLYPDMIFSCNGSVTKWIFGAVDQKNNQDALVEFQIWRKQGQESNIYNKVSSSSMSFNNITMISTNYYQYTPQIPLQFREGDVFGAYIPATSLSSFVLYEQRQSGPTNVFVYSDNALSVIAEESLDFNANNFPLVAAEISK
;
A
#
# COMPACT_ATOMS: atom_id res chain seq x y z
N MET A 1 14.11 19.71 2.14
CA MET A 1 13.58 19.29 3.46
C MET A 1 12.59 18.17 3.19
N PHE A 2 12.97 16.91 3.45
CA PHE A 2 12.31 15.72 2.90
C PHE A 2 11.35 15.07 3.91
N PHE A 3 10.22 15.67 4.26
CA PHE A 3 9.31 15.03 5.23
C PHE A 3 7.85 15.42 5.03
N SER A 4 7.16 14.71 4.14
CA SER A 4 5.72 14.51 4.26
C SER A 4 5.37 13.19 3.58
N ARG A 5 4.56 12.40 4.29
CA ARG A 5 4.44 10.96 4.13
C ARG A 5 3.66 10.65 2.85
N ARG A 6 3.89 9.46 2.29
CA ARG A 6 3.51 9.16 0.91
C ARG A 6 2.32 8.22 0.92
N GLN A 7 1.14 8.78 0.66
CA GLN A 7 -0.03 7.99 0.31
C GLN A 7 0.14 7.56 -1.14
N TYR A 8 0.34 6.27 -1.38
CA TYR A 8 0.52 5.70 -2.70
C TYR A 8 -0.76 5.03 -3.19
N LEU A 9 -0.98 5.15 -4.49
CA LEU A 9 -1.96 4.42 -5.26
C LEU A 9 -1.24 3.74 -6.42
N TYR A 10 -1.60 2.50 -6.71
CA TYR A 10 -1.04 1.72 -7.80
C TYR A 10 -2.15 1.34 -8.78
N PRO A 11 -2.53 2.25 -9.72
CA PRO A 11 -3.66 2.04 -10.62
C PRO A 11 -3.56 0.77 -11.46
N ASP A 12 -2.35 0.33 -11.77
CA ASP A 12 -2.09 -0.87 -12.58
C ASP A 12 -2.09 -2.17 -11.75
N MET A 13 -2.15 -2.09 -10.41
CA MET A 13 -2.26 -3.25 -9.51
C MET A 13 -3.73 -3.54 -9.19
N ILE A 14 -4.41 -4.14 -10.15
CA ILE A 14 -5.88 -4.33 -10.14
C ILE A 14 -6.23 -5.73 -9.64
N PHE A 15 -7.23 -5.83 -8.76
CA PHE A 15 -7.86 -7.10 -8.42
C PHE A 15 -8.78 -7.55 -9.56
N SER A 16 -8.49 -8.71 -10.15
CA SER A 16 -9.20 -9.24 -11.32
C SER A 16 -10.46 -10.06 -10.99
N CYS A 17 -10.87 -10.10 -9.73
CA CYS A 17 -12.07 -10.80 -9.29
C CYS A 17 -12.59 -10.19 -7.98
N ASN A 18 -13.72 -10.69 -7.49
CA ASN A 18 -14.16 -10.42 -6.12
C ASN A 18 -13.45 -11.35 -5.14
N GLY A 19 -13.26 -10.90 -3.90
CA GLY A 19 -12.68 -11.74 -2.87
C GLY A 19 -12.22 -10.95 -1.65
N SER A 20 -11.31 -11.56 -0.91
CA SER A 20 -10.67 -10.92 0.24
C SER A 20 -9.18 -11.20 0.27
N VAL A 21 -8.39 -10.22 0.68
CA VAL A 21 -6.96 -10.40 0.95
C VAL A 21 -6.83 -10.95 2.36
N THR A 22 -6.33 -12.17 2.47
CA THR A 22 -6.12 -12.85 3.76
C THR A 22 -4.70 -12.65 4.28
N LYS A 23 -3.76 -12.29 3.41
CA LYS A 23 -2.35 -12.09 3.75
C LYS A 23 -1.65 -11.27 2.67
N TRP A 24 -0.64 -10.52 3.10
CA TRP A 24 0.29 -9.82 2.24
C TRP A 24 1.69 -10.42 2.40
N ILE A 25 2.41 -10.56 1.30
CA ILE A 25 3.83 -10.87 1.27
C ILE A 25 4.54 -9.65 0.71
N PHE A 26 5.55 -9.14 1.40
CA PHE A 26 6.25 -7.93 0.97
C PHE A 26 7.75 -7.96 1.26
N GLY A 27 8.52 -7.26 0.44
CA GLY A 27 9.94 -7.02 0.66
C GLY A 27 10.17 -5.70 1.36
N ALA A 28 10.99 -5.69 2.42
CA ALA A 28 11.33 -4.48 3.15
C ALA A 28 12.67 -4.60 3.89
N VAL A 29 13.21 -3.46 4.30
CA VAL A 29 14.27 -3.38 5.31
C VAL A 29 13.63 -3.01 6.64
N ASP A 30 13.79 -3.88 7.65
CA ASP A 30 13.55 -3.53 9.05
C ASP A 30 14.69 -2.62 9.52
N GLN A 31 14.33 -1.38 9.86
CA GLN A 31 15.30 -0.36 10.27
C GLN A 31 15.78 -0.53 11.70
N LYS A 32 15.16 -1.41 12.51
CA LYS A 32 15.44 -1.60 13.94
C LYS A 32 15.48 -0.30 14.74
N ASN A 33 14.82 0.73 14.23
CA ASN A 33 14.56 1.94 14.97
C ASN A 33 13.34 1.63 15.86
N ASN A 34 13.32 2.09 17.10
CA ASN A 34 12.17 1.91 18.01
C ASN A 34 10.98 2.81 17.58
N GLN A 35 10.66 2.81 16.29
CA GLN A 35 9.59 3.59 15.69
C GLN A 35 8.34 2.74 15.59
N ASP A 36 7.19 3.39 15.79
CA ASP A 36 5.90 2.71 15.87
C ASP A 36 5.03 2.93 14.63
N ALA A 37 5.42 3.80 13.69
CA ALA A 37 4.61 4.08 12.52
C ALA A 37 4.78 2.96 11.47
N LEU A 38 3.71 2.20 11.27
CA LEU A 38 3.72 1.06 10.37
C LEU A 38 2.95 1.38 9.09
N VAL A 39 3.32 0.68 8.02
CA VAL A 39 2.67 0.78 6.71
C VAL A 39 1.22 0.34 6.84
N GLU A 40 0.31 1.05 6.17
CA GLU A 40 -1.06 0.62 5.97
C GLU A 40 -1.22 0.14 4.54
N PHE A 41 -1.56 -1.13 4.35
CA PHE A 41 -1.98 -1.65 3.05
C PHE A 41 -3.46 -1.41 2.84
N GLN A 42 -3.82 -1.03 1.63
CA GLN A 42 -5.12 -0.46 1.32
C GLN A 42 -5.65 -1.00 0.00
N ILE A 43 -6.97 -0.98 -0.11
CA ILE A 43 -7.73 -1.33 -1.30
C ILE A 43 -8.59 -0.12 -1.64
N TRP A 44 -8.51 0.33 -2.88
CA TRP A 44 -9.15 1.54 -3.37
C TRP A 44 -10.10 1.23 -4.51
N ARG A 45 -11.24 1.90 -4.53
CA ARG A 45 -12.25 1.79 -5.57
C ARG A 45 -12.41 3.12 -6.29
N LYS A 46 -12.28 3.09 -7.61
CA LYS A 46 -12.60 4.23 -8.48
C LYS A 46 -14.11 4.50 -8.45
N GLN A 47 -14.54 5.74 -8.24
CA GLN A 47 -15.95 6.11 -8.07
C GLN A 47 -16.78 5.97 -9.37
N GLY A 48 -16.10 5.82 -10.51
CA GLY A 48 -16.69 5.56 -11.83
C GLY A 48 -15.59 5.43 -12.88
N GLN A 49 -15.91 4.95 -14.08
CA GLN A 49 -14.91 4.75 -15.15
C GLN A 49 -14.19 6.06 -15.54
N GLU A 50 -14.94 7.15 -15.62
CA GLU A 50 -14.46 8.49 -15.98
C GLU A 50 -14.14 9.37 -14.76
N SER A 51 -14.35 8.86 -13.54
CA SER A 51 -14.09 9.62 -12.32
C SER A 51 -12.65 9.48 -11.89
N ASN A 52 -12.00 10.59 -11.65
CA ASN A 52 -10.64 10.64 -11.13
C ASN A 52 -10.59 10.48 -9.60
N ILE A 53 -11.66 10.00 -8.99
CA ILE A 53 -11.80 9.90 -7.53
C ILE A 53 -11.73 8.44 -7.11
N TYR A 54 -10.84 8.14 -6.19
CA TYR A 54 -10.67 6.84 -5.55
C TYR A 54 -11.12 6.93 -4.09
N ASN A 55 -11.93 5.97 -3.66
CA ASN A 55 -12.36 5.81 -2.27
C ASN A 55 -11.68 4.59 -1.67
N LYS A 56 -11.13 4.71 -0.46
CA LYS A 56 -10.57 3.57 0.27
C LYS A 56 -11.71 2.69 0.75
N VAL A 57 -11.76 1.44 0.27
CA VAL A 57 -12.83 0.49 0.60
C VAL A 57 -12.43 -0.51 1.67
N SER A 58 -11.13 -0.77 1.80
CA SER A 58 -10.60 -1.63 2.85
C SER A 58 -9.15 -1.26 3.13
N SER A 59 -8.70 -1.44 4.38
CA SER A 59 -7.31 -1.22 4.75
C SER A 59 -6.95 -1.96 6.02
N SER A 60 -5.66 -2.22 6.18
CA SER A 60 -5.12 -2.77 7.42
C SER A 60 -3.75 -2.17 7.69
N SER A 61 -3.62 -1.58 8.88
CA SER A 61 -2.34 -1.13 9.40
C SER A 61 -1.57 -2.31 9.93
N MET A 62 -0.33 -2.42 9.51
CA MET A 62 0.57 -3.43 10.03
C MET A 62 0.76 -3.28 11.54
N SER A 63 1.03 -4.40 12.20
CA SER A 63 1.46 -4.47 13.59
C SER A 63 2.58 -5.50 13.67
N PHE A 64 3.59 -5.26 14.50
CA PHE A 64 4.68 -6.23 14.72
C PHE A 64 4.16 -7.61 15.14
N ASN A 65 3.02 -7.67 15.84
CA ASN A 65 2.42 -8.94 16.25
C ASN A 65 1.87 -9.77 15.09
N ASN A 66 1.59 -9.11 13.95
CA ASN A 66 0.96 -9.73 12.78
C ASN A 66 1.91 -9.82 11.59
N ILE A 67 3.18 -9.49 11.79
CA ILE A 67 4.23 -9.58 10.78
C ILE A 67 5.19 -10.70 11.15
N THR A 68 5.57 -11.52 10.18
CA THR A 68 6.56 -12.59 10.36
C THR A 68 7.57 -12.51 9.22
N MET A 69 8.86 -12.50 9.56
CA MET A 69 9.91 -12.63 8.55
C MET A 69 9.91 -14.08 8.04
N ILE A 70 9.66 -14.27 6.75
CA ILE A 70 9.62 -15.59 6.10
C ILE A 70 10.93 -15.92 5.36
N SER A 71 11.72 -14.90 5.03
CA SER A 71 13.09 -15.01 4.51
C SER A 71 13.80 -13.67 4.72
N THR A 72 15.10 -13.59 4.42
CA THR A 72 15.89 -12.36 4.56
C THR A 72 15.22 -11.20 3.83
N ASN A 73 14.75 -10.20 4.58
CA ASN A 73 14.03 -9.02 4.07
C ASN A 73 12.69 -9.29 3.37
N TYR A 74 12.13 -10.49 3.54
CA TYR A 74 10.79 -10.85 3.09
C TYR A 74 9.89 -11.13 4.27
N TYR A 75 8.74 -10.50 4.28
CA TYR A 75 7.80 -10.52 5.38
C TYR A 75 6.44 -10.98 4.90
N GLN A 76 5.77 -11.69 5.79
CA GLN A 76 4.37 -12.02 5.71
C GLN A 76 3.62 -11.13 6.71
N TYR A 77 2.54 -10.51 6.27
CA TYR A 77 1.61 -9.78 7.12
C TYR A 77 0.20 -10.37 6.99
N THR A 78 -0.38 -10.78 8.10
CA THR A 78 -1.76 -11.30 8.15
C THR A 78 -2.67 -10.27 8.83
N PRO A 79 -3.55 -9.58 8.09
CA PRO A 79 -4.52 -8.67 8.70
C PRO A 79 -5.47 -9.45 9.64
N GLN A 80 -5.87 -8.83 10.75
CA GLN A 80 -6.81 -9.47 11.70
C GLN A 80 -8.17 -9.74 11.06
N ILE A 81 -8.58 -8.85 10.15
CA ILE A 81 -9.81 -8.95 9.37
C ILE A 81 -9.40 -8.95 7.89
N PRO A 82 -9.75 -10.00 7.11
CA PRO A 82 -9.47 -10.03 5.69
C PRO A 82 -10.02 -8.81 4.96
N LEU A 83 -9.22 -8.23 4.06
CA LEU A 83 -9.59 -7.00 3.35
C LEU A 83 -10.44 -7.33 2.13
N GLN A 84 -11.71 -6.93 2.17
CA GLN A 84 -12.66 -7.22 1.09
C GLN A 84 -12.37 -6.35 -0.13
N PHE A 85 -12.45 -6.95 -1.31
CA PHE A 85 -12.31 -6.26 -2.59
C PHE A 85 -13.31 -6.77 -3.63
N ARG A 86 -13.53 -5.94 -4.63
CA ARG A 86 -14.26 -6.26 -5.85
C ARG A 86 -13.33 -6.24 -7.05
N GLU A 87 -13.77 -6.89 -8.11
CA GLU A 87 -13.12 -6.78 -9.41
C GLU A 87 -12.99 -5.30 -9.82
N GLY A 88 -11.80 -4.91 -10.24
CA GLY A 88 -11.48 -3.53 -10.62
C GLY A 88 -11.02 -2.63 -9.46
N ASP A 89 -11.08 -3.09 -8.21
CA ASP A 89 -10.42 -2.38 -7.10
C ASP A 89 -8.90 -2.44 -7.27
N VAL A 90 -8.18 -1.45 -6.74
CA VAL A 90 -6.72 -1.32 -6.91
C VAL A 90 -5.99 -1.28 -5.58
N PHE A 91 -4.73 -1.70 -5.59
CA PHE A 91 -3.86 -1.62 -4.43
C PHE A 91 -3.42 -0.19 -4.14
N GLY A 92 -3.32 0.13 -2.86
CA GLY A 92 -2.67 1.34 -2.36
C GLY A 92 -1.93 1.06 -1.06
N ALA A 93 -1.08 2.00 -0.67
CA ALA A 93 -0.37 1.91 0.59
C ALA A 93 -0.11 3.30 1.15
N TYR A 94 -0.31 3.46 2.45
CA TYR A 94 0.22 4.61 3.16
C TYR A 94 1.54 4.20 3.83
N ILE A 95 2.62 4.84 3.41
CA ILE A 95 3.97 4.57 3.91
C ILE A 95 4.42 5.78 4.74
N PRO A 96 4.59 5.63 6.07
CA PRO A 96 5.14 6.69 6.90
C PRO A 96 6.54 7.10 6.42
N ALA A 97 6.96 8.32 6.79
CA ALA A 97 8.29 8.79 6.43
C ALA A 97 9.36 7.82 6.94
N THR A 98 10.46 7.66 6.20
CA THR A 98 11.53 6.71 6.54
C THR A 98 12.19 6.98 7.89
N SER A 99 12.09 8.18 8.46
CA SER A 99 12.57 8.48 9.82
C SER A 99 11.61 7.99 10.91
N LEU A 100 10.37 7.69 10.56
CA LEU A 100 9.28 7.34 11.45
C LEU A 100 8.76 5.92 11.23
N SER A 101 9.16 5.26 10.14
CA SER A 101 8.72 3.89 9.86
C SER A 101 9.75 2.87 10.28
N SER A 102 9.28 1.79 10.89
CA SER A 102 10.12 0.63 11.21
C SER A 102 10.46 -0.19 9.98
N PHE A 103 9.66 -0.09 8.91
CA PHE A 103 9.88 -0.79 7.65
C PHE A 103 10.05 0.20 6.50
N VAL A 104 11.08 -0.02 5.68
CA VAL A 104 11.20 0.63 4.38
C VAL A 104 10.93 -0.42 3.30
N LEU A 105 9.81 -0.29 2.59
CA LEU A 105 9.46 -1.21 1.52
C LEU A 105 10.50 -1.16 0.39
N TYR A 106 10.80 -2.32 -0.18
CA TYR A 106 11.55 -2.36 -1.44
C TYR A 106 10.66 -1.93 -2.59
N GLU A 107 11.20 -1.02 -3.39
CA GLU A 107 10.60 -0.57 -4.64
C GLU A 107 11.57 -0.85 -5.78
N GLN A 108 11.10 -1.52 -6.84
CA GLN A 108 11.81 -1.57 -8.11
C GLN A 108 11.71 -0.20 -8.78
N ARG A 109 12.84 0.50 -8.92
CA ARG A 109 12.83 1.87 -9.45
C ARG A 109 12.75 1.90 -10.98
N GLN A 110 12.03 2.90 -11.49
CA GLN A 110 12.07 3.32 -12.89
C GLN A 110 11.74 2.26 -13.95
N SER A 111 11.05 1.19 -13.58
CA SER A 111 10.81 0.05 -14.49
C SER A 111 9.54 -0.74 -14.17
N GLY A 112 8.67 -0.21 -13.30
CA GLY A 112 7.39 -0.79 -12.97
C GLY A 112 6.20 -0.18 -13.72
N PRO A 113 4.98 -0.65 -13.41
CA PRO A 113 3.73 0.04 -13.72
C PRO A 113 3.67 1.45 -13.14
N THR A 114 2.78 2.29 -13.66
CA THR A 114 2.61 3.66 -13.18
C THR A 114 2.09 3.63 -11.75
N ASN A 115 2.74 4.38 -10.87
CA ASN A 115 2.25 4.64 -9.54
C ASN A 115 2.06 6.14 -9.35
N VAL A 116 1.22 6.46 -8.38
CA VAL A 116 0.91 7.84 -8.09
C VAL A 116 0.88 8.06 -6.60
N PHE A 117 1.32 9.23 -6.15
CA PHE A 117 1.37 9.53 -4.73
C PHE A 117 0.79 10.89 -4.39
N VAL A 118 0.27 10.99 -3.18
CA VAL A 118 -0.23 12.23 -2.57
C VAL A 118 0.61 12.50 -1.33
N TYR A 119 1.06 13.73 -1.19
CA TYR A 119 1.62 14.20 0.07
C TYR A 119 0.52 14.28 1.12
N SER A 120 0.60 13.42 2.14
CA SER A 120 -0.37 13.42 3.23
C SER A 120 0.30 12.98 4.52
N ASP A 121 -0.04 13.64 5.63
CA ASP A 121 0.44 13.25 6.96
C ASP A 121 -0.29 12.05 7.55
N ASN A 122 -1.39 11.62 6.90
CA ASN A 122 -2.26 10.53 7.34
C ASN A 122 -2.65 9.62 6.18
N ALA A 123 -3.04 8.38 6.49
CA ALA A 123 -3.67 7.49 5.53
C ALA A 123 -5.00 8.08 5.07
N LEU A 124 -5.12 8.38 3.78
CA LEU A 124 -6.31 9.02 3.23
C LEU A 124 -7.47 8.03 3.13
N SER A 125 -8.70 8.55 3.10
CA SER A 125 -9.92 7.79 2.78
C SER A 125 -10.44 8.07 1.37
N VAL A 126 -10.05 9.21 0.78
CA VAL A 126 -10.40 9.64 -0.58
C VAL A 126 -9.16 10.24 -1.23
N ILE A 127 -8.95 9.94 -2.50
CA ILE A 127 -7.90 10.54 -3.34
C ILE A 127 -8.59 11.05 -4.61
N ALA A 128 -8.35 12.32 -4.97
CA ALA A 128 -8.71 12.85 -6.27
C ALA A 128 -7.44 12.91 -7.15
N GLU A 129 -7.52 12.55 -8.43
CA GLU A 129 -6.36 12.52 -9.34
C GLU A 129 -5.73 13.91 -9.52
N GLU A 130 -6.48 14.98 -9.31
CA GLU A 130 -5.94 16.34 -9.27
C GLU A 130 -4.99 16.58 -8.07
N SER A 131 -5.07 15.76 -7.03
CA SER A 131 -4.13 15.76 -5.90
C SER A 131 -2.99 14.75 -6.07
N LEU A 132 -2.98 14.00 -7.17
CA LEU A 132 -1.94 13.03 -7.46
C LEU A 132 -0.71 13.77 -8.00
N ASP A 133 0.27 13.95 -7.13
CA ASP A 133 1.48 14.68 -7.40
C ASP A 133 2.55 13.67 -7.85
N PHE A 134 3.00 13.82 -9.09
CA PHE A 134 4.05 13.03 -9.75
C PHE A 134 3.69 11.58 -10.11
N ASN A 135 3.76 11.30 -11.41
CA ASN A 135 3.85 9.93 -11.91
C ASN A 135 5.29 9.42 -11.70
N ALA A 136 5.41 8.29 -11.03
CA ALA A 136 6.61 7.48 -11.08
C ALA A 136 6.23 6.07 -11.52
N ASN A 137 7.24 5.23 -11.62
CA ASN A 137 7.12 3.83 -12.00
C ASN A 137 7.97 2.97 -11.06
N ASN A 138 7.89 3.33 -9.76
CA ASN A 138 8.53 2.61 -8.68
C ASN A 138 7.56 1.56 -8.14
N PHE A 139 7.81 0.29 -8.40
CA PHE A 139 6.85 -0.75 -8.04
C PHE A 139 7.21 -1.42 -6.72
N PRO A 140 6.30 -1.48 -5.73
CA PRO A 140 6.58 -2.13 -4.46
C PRO A 140 6.70 -3.63 -4.65
N LEU A 141 7.66 -4.24 -3.98
CA LEU A 141 7.74 -5.69 -3.89
C LEU A 141 6.67 -6.18 -2.90
N VAL A 142 5.44 -6.32 -3.38
CA VAL A 142 4.28 -6.75 -2.58
C VAL A 142 3.37 -7.67 -3.40
N ALA A 143 2.82 -8.68 -2.74
CA ALA A 143 1.87 -9.62 -3.31
C ALA A 143 0.76 -9.90 -2.30
N ALA A 144 -0.47 -10.05 -2.80
CA ALA A 144 -1.62 -10.45 -2.00
C ALA A 144 -1.88 -11.95 -2.14
N GLU A 145 -2.11 -12.63 -1.02
CA GLU A 145 -2.77 -13.92 -0.97
C GLU A 145 -4.27 -13.66 -0.81
N ILE A 146 -5.07 -14.22 -1.72
CA ILE A 146 -6.50 -13.95 -1.82
C ILE A 146 -7.34 -15.20 -1.58
N SER A 147 -8.50 -15.02 -0.96
CA SER A 147 -9.60 -15.99 -0.94
C SER A 147 -10.74 -15.47 -1.82
N LYS A 148 -11.26 -16.33 -2.69
CA LYS A 148 -12.47 -16.06 -3.47
C LYS A 148 -13.72 -16.47 -2.70
#